data_AF-A0A819PA28-F1
#
_entry.id   AF-A0A819PA28-F1
#
_cell.length_a   1.000
_cell.length_b   1.000
_cell.length_c   1.000
_cell.angle_alpha   90.00
_cell.angle_beta   90.00
_cell.angle_gamma   90.00
#
_symmetry.space_group_name_H-M   'P 1'
#
loop_
_entity.id
_entity.type
_entity.pdbx_description
1 polymer ?
#
loop_
_entity_poly.entity_id
_entity_poly.type
_entity_poly.pdbx_seq_one_letter_code
_entity_poly.pdbx_strand_id
1 'polypeptide(L)'
;MSSAEEQVLLHTKDYLTRFDVASFLILQDEHFNQCQDGTGKWDFFVKNSIRSVYDQRAYLKGGKALEFGGGPTLWPSFFLAQYVDEIRFCDYAPQNLAAVNSWLEQKSNAHDWTSIFKYVKMKHAEVVIDSQLNVKDLNEWETRLRDALTRGGLSTCDVNNPNCPVLNGHAD
;
A
#
# COMPACT_ATOMS: atom_id res chain seq x y z
N MET A 1 34.23 16.57 -11.77
CA MET A 1 33.50 15.41 -11.24
C MET A 1 32.92 15.83 -9.90
N SER A 2 31.64 16.21 -9.88
CA SER A 2 30.94 16.57 -8.64
C SER A 2 30.59 15.27 -7.94
N SER A 3 31.06 15.10 -6.71
CA SER A 3 30.62 14.03 -5.82
C SER A 3 29.14 14.27 -5.54
N ALA A 4 28.27 13.36 -6.00
CA ALA A 4 26.89 13.34 -5.56
C ALA A 4 26.91 13.11 -4.04
N GLU A 5 26.61 14.15 -3.26
CA GLU A 5 26.36 13.99 -1.84
C GLU A 5 25.24 12.97 -1.68
N GLU A 6 25.52 11.92 -0.92
CA GLU A 6 24.55 10.89 -0.56
C GLU A 6 23.32 11.59 0.04
N GLN A 7 22.17 11.51 -0.63
CA GLN A 7 20.99 12.25 -0.22
C GLN A 7 20.35 11.57 1.01
N VAL A 8 20.91 11.80 2.19
CA VAL A 8 20.40 11.26 3.44
C VAL A 8 19.16 12.04 3.89
N LEU A 9 18.04 11.34 4.08
CA LEU A 9 16.83 11.86 4.74
C LEU A 9 17.10 11.91 6.26
N LEU A 10 17.36 13.09 6.81
CA LEU A 10 17.71 13.26 8.23
C LEU A 10 16.55 13.89 9.02
N HIS A 11 15.70 14.66 8.36
CA HIS A 11 14.60 15.38 8.96
C HIS A 11 13.29 15.14 8.20
N THR A 12 12.15 15.24 8.88
CA THR A 12 10.82 15.05 8.28
C THR A 12 10.63 15.87 7.00
N LYS A 13 11.08 17.13 6.99
CA LYS A 13 10.97 18.01 5.82
C LYS A 13 11.74 17.53 4.59
N ASP A 14 12.76 16.68 4.76
CA ASP A 14 13.48 16.09 3.62
C ASP A 14 12.56 15.20 2.78
N TYR A 15 11.53 14.59 3.38
CA TYR A 15 10.55 13.82 2.62
C TYR A 15 9.76 14.65 1.62
N LEU A 16 9.65 15.96 1.81
CA LEU A 16 8.92 16.84 0.89
C LEU A 16 9.71 17.19 -0.37
N THR A 17 11.04 17.13 -0.30
CA THR A 17 11.90 17.68 -1.37
C THR A 17 12.94 16.70 -1.90
N ARG A 18 13.27 15.64 -1.14
CA ARG A 18 14.39 14.73 -1.42
C ARG A 18 13.98 13.27 -1.53
N PHE A 19 12.77 12.90 -1.07
CA PHE A 19 12.29 11.53 -1.24
C PHE A 19 11.97 11.26 -2.70
N ASP A 20 12.75 10.36 -3.31
CA ASP A 20 12.61 9.93 -4.70
C ASP A 20 11.74 8.65 -4.77
N VAL A 21 10.52 8.83 -5.29
CA VAL A 21 9.53 7.75 -5.41
C VAL A 21 10.01 6.64 -6.34
N ALA A 22 10.64 6.98 -7.46
CA ALA A 22 11.01 6.00 -8.47
C ALA A 22 12.11 5.07 -7.94
N SER A 23 13.11 5.64 -7.28
CA SER A 23 14.20 4.94 -6.62
C SER A 23 13.68 4.05 -5.50
N PHE A 24 12.71 4.54 -4.70
CA PHE A 24 12.07 3.73 -3.66
C PHE A 24 11.33 2.52 -4.24
N LEU A 25 10.54 2.72 -5.31
CA LEU A 25 9.80 1.63 -5.97
C LEU A 25 10.72 0.62 -6.66
N ILE A 26 11.84 1.06 -7.26
CA ILE A 26 12.88 0.16 -7.78
C ILE A 26 13.44 -0.72 -6.67
N LEU A 27 13.84 -0.13 -5.54
CA LEU A 27 14.35 -0.89 -4.39
C LEU A 27 13.31 -1.85 -3.84
N GLN A 28 12.03 -1.48 -3.86
CA GLN A 28 10.94 -2.35 -3.45
C GLN A 28 10.80 -3.56 -4.38
N ASP A 29 10.81 -3.34 -5.70
CA ASP A 29 10.76 -4.43 -6.69
C ASP A 29 11.99 -5.33 -6.57
N GLU A 30 13.18 -4.77 -6.38
CA GLU A 30 14.41 -5.52 -6.16
C GLU A 30 14.33 -6.37 -4.89
N HIS A 31 13.92 -5.79 -3.77
CA HIS A 31 13.71 -6.53 -2.53
C HIS A 31 12.66 -7.64 -2.70
N PHE A 32 11.56 -7.35 -3.39
CA PHE A 32 10.53 -8.33 -3.69
C PHE A 32 11.07 -9.49 -4.54
N ASN A 33 11.79 -9.18 -5.62
CA ASN A 33 12.37 -10.17 -6.53
C ASN A 33 13.43 -11.03 -5.84
N GLN A 34 14.28 -10.43 -5.00
CA GLN A 34 15.23 -11.16 -4.17
C GLN A 34 14.51 -12.13 -3.22
N CYS A 35 13.41 -11.71 -2.61
CA CYS A 35 12.68 -12.56 -1.65
C CYS A 35 11.87 -13.71 -2.29
N GLN A 36 11.78 -13.78 -3.62
CA GLN A 36 11.21 -14.95 -4.31
C GLN A 36 12.15 -16.17 -4.27
N ASP A 37 13.39 -16.01 -3.80
CA ASP A 37 14.36 -17.09 -3.61
C ASP A 37 14.08 -18.01 -2.41
N GLY A 38 13.06 -17.70 -1.60
CA GLY A 38 12.65 -18.52 -0.45
C GLY A 38 13.34 -18.16 0.87
N THR A 39 14.04 -17.02 0.98
CA THR A 39 14.71 -16.54 2.20
C THR A 39 13.77 -16.18 3.37
N GLY A 40 12.48 -16.46 3.27
CA GLY A 40 11.53 -16.62 4.39
C GLY A 40 11.01 -15.33 5.03
N LYS A 41 11.78 -14.24 5.07
CA LYS A 41 11.39 -13.02 5.81
C LYS A 41 10.19 -12.30 5.19
N TRP A 42 10.19 -12.08 3.87
CA TRP A 42 9.06 -11.42 3.19
C TRP A 42 7.83 -12.31 3.13
N ASP A 43 8.00 -13.60 2.81
CA ASP A 43 6.90 -14.57 2.85
C ASP A 43 6.24 -14.62 4.23
N PHE A 44 7.06 -14.70 5.30
CA PHE A 44 6.59 -14.63 6.67
C PHE A 44 5.84 -13.33 6.95
N PHE A 45 6.40 -12.18 6.56
CA PHE A 45 5.77 -10.88 6.80
C PHE A 45 4.42 -10.74 6.09
N VAL A 46 4.35 -11.08 4.80
CA VAL A 46 3.11 -11.03 3.99
C VAL A 46 2.07 -11.98 4.55
N LYS A 47 2.42 -13.24 4.83
CA LYS A 47 1.48 -14.24 5.36
C LYS A 47 0.93 -13.86 6.73
N ASN A 48 1.77 -13.33 7.63
CA ASN A 48 1.31 -12.88 8.95
C ASN A 48 0.41 -11.65 8.85
N SER A 49 0.71 -10.72 7.94
CA SER A 49 -0.14 -9.55 7.69
C SER A 49 -1.52 -9.98 7.17
N ILE A 50 -1.55 -10.91 6.21
CA ILE A 50 -2.80 -11.49 5.70
C ILE A 50 -3.57 -12.22 6.80
N ARG A 51 -2.90 -13.06 7.60
CA ARG A 51 -3.53 -13.79 8.72
C ARG A 51 -4.17 -12.82 9.71
N SER A 52 -3.43 -11.78 10.11
CA SER A 52 -3.91 -10.76 11.06
C SER A 52 -5.20 -10.09 10.57
N VAL A 53 -5.25 -9.66 9.32
CA VAL A 53 -6.45 -9.06 8.73
C VAL A 53 -7.58 -10.09 8.58
N TYR A 54 -7.27 -11.31 8.11
CA TYR A 54 -8.27 -12.36 7.94
C TYR A 54 -8.91 -12.75 9.28
N ASP A 55 -8.14 -12.86 10.36
CA ASP A 55 -8.66 -13.23 11.68
C ASP A 55 -9.65 -12.17 12.22
N GLN A 56 -9.52 -10.92 11.78
CA GLN A 56 -10.43 -9.82 12.10
C GLN A 56 -11.57 -9.60 11.08
N ARG A 57 -11.65 -10.41 10.01
CA ARG A 57 -12.57 -10.19 8.88
C ARG A 57 -14.03 -9.94 9.25
N ALA A 58 -14.52 -10.56 10.33
CA ALA A 58 -15.90 -10.38 10.79
C ALA A 58 -16.16 -8.94 11.28
N TYR A 59 -15.16 -8.32 11.91
CA TYR A 59 -15.22 -6.92 12.35
C TYR A 59 -14.95 -5.93 11.22
N LEU A 60 -14.16 -6.34 10.23
CA LEU A 60 -13.78 -5.50 9.09
C LEU A 60 -14.89 -5.39 8.04
N LYS A 61 -15.79 -6.38 7.97
CA LYS A 61 -16.85 -6.43 6.96
C LYS A 61 -17.74 -5.18 7.03
N GLY A 62 -17.85 -4.46 5.92
CA GLY A 62 -18.59 -3.19 5.86
C GLY A 62 -17.88 -2.01 6.53
N GLY A 63 -16.63 -2.22 6.96
CA GLY A 63 -15.84 -1.26 7.72
C GLY A 63 -15.03 -0.31 6.84
N LYS A 64 -14.45 0.69 7.50
CA LYS A 64 -13.52 1.67 6.93
C LYS A 64 -12.14 1.44 7.54
N ALA A 65 -11.11 1.46 6.71
CA ALA A 65 -9.73 1.37 7.15
C ALA A 65 -8.96 2.67 6.89
N LEU A 66 -7.92 2.87 7.68
CA LEU A 66 -6.94 3.92 7.50
C LEU A 66 -5.58 3.28 7.19
N GLU A 67 -5.07 3.50 5.97
CA GLU A 67 -3.70 3.16 5.60
C GLU A 67 -2.83 4.38 5.92
N PHE A 68 -2.11 4.29 7.05
CA PHE A 68 -1.33 5.41 7.57
C PHE A 68 0.13 5.30 7.17
N GLY A 69 0.67 6.28 6.44
CA GLY A 69 2.05 6.29 5.99
C GLY A 69 2.32 5.23 4.93
N GLY A 70 1.38 5.02 4.01
CA GLY A 70 1.44 3.95 3.02
C GLY A 70 2.55 4.13 1.97
N GLY A 71 3.21 5.29 1.94
CA GLY A 71 4.20 5.62 0.94
C GLY A 71 3.61 5.59 -0.47
N PRO A 72 4.42 5.29 -1.50
CA PRO A 72 3.92 5.08 -2.84
C PRO A 72 3.36 3.65 -3.04
N THR A 73 3.18 2.85 -1.97
CA THR A 73 2.98 1.40 -2.05
C THR A 73 1.53 0.96 -1.88
N LEU A 74 1.16 -0.15 -2.54
CA LEU A 74 -0.24 -0.62 -2.58
C LEU A 74 -0.45 -2.05 -2.10
N TRP A 75 0.60 -2.85 -1.91
CA TRP A 75 0.47 -4.27 -1.59
C TRP A 75 -0.22 -4.57 -0.23
N PRO A 76 -0.12 -3.75 0.84
CA PRO A 76 -0.88 -3.99 2.07
C PRO A 76 -2.38 -3.73 1.85
N SER A 77 -2.69 -2.58 1.25
CA SER A 77 -4.06 -2.18 0.91
C SER A 77 -4.72 -3.16 -0.06
N PHE A 78 -3.95 -3.81 -0.95
CA PHE A 78 -4.45 -4.77 -1.93
C PHE A 78 -5.21 -5.96 -1.31
N PHE A 79 -4.65 -6.59 -0.27
CA PHE A 79 -5.37 -7.66 0.43
C PHE A 79 -6.36 -7.12 1.47
N LEU A 80 -6.09 -5.95 2.08
CA LEU A 80 -7.01 -5.32 3.02
C LEU A 80 -8.35 -4.96 2.36
N ALA A 81 -8.32 -4.44 1.13
CA ALA A 81 -9.51 -4.09 0.35
C ALA A 81 -10.47 -5.26 0.12
N GLN A 82 -10.02 -6.51 0.34
CA GLN A 82 -10.89 -7.68 0.24
C GLN A 82 -11.83 -7.84 1.44
N TYR A 83 -11.63 -7.06 2.51
CA TYR A 83 -12.36 -7.17 3.76
C TYR A 83 -13.07 -5.90 4.20
N VAL A 84 -12.65 -4.74 3.68
CA VAL A 84 -13.23 -3.43 4.01
C VAL A 84 -13.90 -2.80 2.79
N ASP A 85 -14.78 -1.84 3.04
CA ASP A 85 -15.48 -1.11 1.98
C ASP A 85 -14.71 0.14 1.57
N GLU A 86 -14.01 0.79 2.49
CA GLU A 86 -13.28 2.04 2.24
C GLU A 86 -11.88 1.97 2.85
N ILE A 87 -10.90 2.53 2.13
CA ILE A 87 -9.54 2.73 2.63
C ILE A 87 -9.22 4.21 2.46
N ARG A 88 -9.14 4.96 3.56
CA ARG A 88 -8.51 6.27 3.55
C ARG A 88 -7.01 6.06 3.55
N PHE A 89 -6.35 6.49 2.49
CA PHE A 89 -4.90 6.33 2.34
C PHE A 89 -4.23 7.67 2.60
N CYS A 90 -3.27 7.71 3.51
CA CYS A 90 -2.55 8.92 3.80
C CYS A 90 -1.04 8.73 3.87
N ASP A 91 -0.33 9.77 3.46
CA ASP A 91 1.11 9.86 3.54
C ASP A 91 1.55 11.30 3.79
N TYR A 92 2.74 11.49 4.33
CA TYR A 92 3.30 12.82 4.55
C TYR A 92 3.79 13.45 3.24
N ALA A 93 4.39 12.65 2.36
CA ALA A 93 5.01 13.14 1.14
C ALA A 93 3.99 13.21 -0.01
N PRO A 94 3.70 14.39 -0.59
CA PRO A 94 2.71 14.50 -1.66
C PRO A 94 3.07 13.70 -2.92
N GLN A 95 4.36 13.49 -3.20
CA GLN A 95 4.81 12.68 -4.32
C GLN A 95 4.48 11.19 -4.17
N ASN A 96 4.38 10.67 -2.94
CA ASN A 96 3.90 9.32 -2.68
C ASN A 96 2.43 9.18 -3.06
N LEU A 97 1.61 10.14 -2.64
CA LEU A 97 0.19 10.20 -2.99
C LEU A 97 -0.01 10.38 -4.50
N ALA A 98 0.84 11.15 -5.17
CA ALA A 98 0.80 11.31 -6.62
C ALA A 98 1.08 10.00 -7.37
N ALA A 99 1.96 9.14 -6.84
CA ALA A 99 2.23 7.82 -7.39
C ALA A 99 1.02 6.89 -7.25
N VAL A 100 0.41 6.86 -6.06
CA VAL A 100 -0.83 6.12 -5.80
C VAL A 100 -1.96 6.62 -6.69
N ASN A 101 -2.13 7.94 -6.81
CA ASN A 101 -3.15 8.53 -7.67
C ASN A 101 -2.92 8.20 -9.15
N SER A 102 -1.67 8.19 -9.60
CA SER A 102 -1.33 7.79 -10.98
C SER A 102 -1.70 6.33 -11.24
N TRP A 103 -1.49 5.44 -10.27
CA TRP A 103 -1.98 4.08 -10.36
C TRP A 103 -3.51 4.05 -10.39
N LEU A 104 -4.21 4.75 -9.49
CA LEU A 104 -5.68 4.82 -9.43
C LEU A 104 -6.32 5.29 -10.75
N GLU A 105 -5.75 6.32 -11.36
CA GLU A 105 -6.17 6.88 -12.65
C GLU A 105 -5.75 6.03 -13.85
N GLN A 106 -5.07 4.90 -13.62
CA GLN A 106 -4.58 3.99 -14.67
C GLN A 106 -3.68 4.70 -15.69
N LYS A 107 -2.85 5.63 -15.22
CA LYS A 107 -1.91 6.32 -16.10
C LYS A 107 -0.89 5.33 -16.66
N SER A 108 -0.50 5.52 -17.92
CA SER A 108 0.48 4.66 -18.60
C SER A 108 1.87 4.66 -17.97
N ASN A 109 2.19 5.67 -17.15
CA ASN A 109 3.45 5.79 -16.42
C ASN A 109 3.33 5.42 -14.93
N ALA A 110 2.19 4.87 -14.50
CA ALA A 110 2.05 4.36 -13.15
C ALA A 110 2.94 3.13 -12.93
N HIS A 111 3.35 2.90 -11.68
CA HIS A 111 4.09 1.70 -11.31
C HIS A 111 3.29 0.43 -11.61
N ASP A 112 3.93 -0.57 -12.20
CA ASP A 112 3.31 -1.86 -12.47
C ASP A 112 3.38 -2.76 -11.23
N TRP A 113 2.26 -2.87 -10.53
CA TRP A 113 2.13 -3.70 -9.33
C TRP A 113 1.82 -5.18 -9.62
N THR A 114 1.65 -5.57 -10.89
CA THR A 114 1.12 -6.88 -11.29
C THR A 114 1.86 -8.04 -10.64
N SER A 115 3.20 -8.01 -10.64
CA SER A 115 4.03 -9.10 -10.09
C SER A 115 3.85 -9.24 -8.58
N ILE A 116 3.84 -8.12 -7.85
CA ILE A 116 3.65 -8.10 -6.39
C ILE A 116 2.22 -8.53 -6.04
N PHE A 117 1.20 -8.04 -6.74
CA PHE A 117 -0.19 -8.40 -6.49
C PHE A 117 -0.48 -9.89 -6.76
N LYS A 118 0.07 -10.45 -7.84
CA LYS A 118 -0.01 -11.91 -8.10
C LYS A 118 0.58 -12.70 -6.94
N TYR A 119 1.73 -12.30 -6.43
CA TYR A 119 2.36 -12.96 -5.30
C TYR A 119 1.53 -12.83 -4.02
N VAL A 120 1.07 -11.63 -3.67
CA VAL A 120 0.24 -11.41 -2.47
C VAL A 120 -1.05 -12.23 -2.55
N LYS A 121 -1.70 -12.28 -3.71
CA LYS A 121 -2.89 -13.12 -3.94
C LYS A 121 -2.58 -14.61 -3.79
N MET A 122 -1.46 -15.08 -4.32
CA MET A 122 -1.00 -16.47 -4.13
C MET A 122 -0.77 -16.78 -2.65
N LYS A 123 -0.08 -15.90 -1.92
CA LYS A 123 0.15 -16.07 -0.47
C LYS A 123 -1.12 -16.00 0.34
N HIS A 124 -2.09 -15.20 -0.10
CA HIS A 124 -3.40 -15.15 0.52
C HIS A 124 -4.12 -16.49 0.40
N ALA A 125 -4.15 -17.11 -0.78
CA ALA A 125 -4.75 -18.43 -0.97
C ALA A 125 -4.06 -19.54 -0.16
N GLU A 126 -2.75 -19.42 0.12
CA GLU A 126 -2.04 -20.34 1.03
C GLU A 126 -2.47 -20.19 2.51
N VAL A 127 -2.88 -18.99 2.93
CA VAL A 127 -3.21 -18.66 4.33
C VAL A 127 -4.71 -18.79 4.61
N VAL A 128 -5.54 -18.42 3.63
CA VAL A 128 -6.98 -18.20 3.77
C VAL A 128 -7.75 -19.30 3.04
N ILE A 129 -8.51 -20.08 3.80
CA ILE A 129 -9.44 -21.10 3.28
C ILE A 129 -10.80 -20.43 3.04
N ASP A 130 -10.85 -19.49 2.09
CA ASP A 130 -12.09 -18.82 1.65
C ASP A 130 -12.27 -19.07 0.14
N SER A 131 -13.17 -19.99 -0.19
CA SER A 131 -13.41 -20.38 -1.58
C SER A 131 -13.98 -19.26 -2.44
N GLN A 132 -14.67 -18.27 -1.86
CA GLN A 132 -15.22 -17.14 -2.62
C GLN A 132 -14.15 -16.12 -2.96
N LEU A 133 -13.20 -15.85 -2.07
CA LEU A 133 -12.09 -14.94 -2.36
C LEU A 133 -11.04 -15.57 -3.28
N ASN A 134 -10.80 -16.88 -3.13
CA ASN A 134 -9.75 -17.58 -3.86
C ASN A 134 -10.05 -17.76 -5.36
N VAL A 135 -11.33 -17.82 -5.75
CA VAL A 135 -11.75 -17.94 -7.16
C VAL A 135 -11.72 -16.63 -7.93
N LYS A 136 -11.72 -15.47 -7.25
CA LYS A 136 -11.65 -14.17 -7.91
C LYS A 136 -10.35 -14.03 -8.68
N ASP A 137 -10.39 -13.41 -9.85
CA ASP A 137 -9.18 -13.13 -10.60
C ASP A 137 -8.40 -11.92 -10.05
N LEU A 138 -7.25 -11.61 -10.66
CA LEU A 138 -6.42 -10.49 -10.24
C LEU A 138 -7.11 -9.13 -10.49
N ASN A 139 -7.82 -9.00 -11.61
CA ASN A 139 -8.50 -7.77 -12.00
C ASN A 139 -9.63 -7.43 -11.04
N GLU A 140 -10.37 -8.42 -10.54
CA GLU A 140 -11.38 -8.24 -9.51
C GLU A 140 -10.78 -7.71 -8.21
N TRP A 141 -9.61 -8.21 -7.80
CA TRP A 141 -8.92 -7.73 -6.60
C TRP A 141 -8.41 -6.29 -6.79
N GLU A 142 -7.82 -5.98 -7.94
CA GLU A 142 -7.38 -4.62 -8.27
C GLU A 142 -8.55 -3.64 -8.34
N THR A 143 -9.66 -4.03 -8.96
CA THR A 143 -10.89 -3.23 -9.02
C THR A 143 -11.37 -2.92 -7.61
N ARG A 144 -11.40 -3.92 -6.72
CA ARG A 144 -11.83 -3.71 -5.34
C ARG A 144 -10.89 -2.78 -4.56
N LEU A 145 -9.58 -2.86 -4.81
CA LEU A 145 -8.62 -1.92 -4.25
C LEU A 145 -8.89 -0.49 -4.73
N ARG A 146 -9.06 -0.29 -6.06
CA ARG A 146 -9.37 1.03 -6.64
C ARG A 146 -10.64 1.61 -6.04
N ASP A 147 -11.69 0.80 -5.94
CA ASP A 147 -12.97 1.18 -5.37
C ASP A 147 -12.85 1.59 -3.90
N ALA A 148 -12.13 0.81 -3.08
CA ALA A 148 -11.95 1.11 -1.67
C ALA A 148 -11.14 2.40 -1.45
N LEU A 149 -10.08 2.62 -2.22
CA LEU A 149 -9.27 3.84 -2.20
C LEU A 149 -10.04 5.05 -2.72
N THR A 150 -10.85 4.89 -3.77
CA THR A 150 -11.67 5.96 -4.33
C THR A 150 -12.71 6.43 -3.32
N ARG A 151 -13.37 5.50 -2.63
CA ARG A 151 -14.36 5.83 -1.58
C ARG A 151 -13.72 6.50 -0.35
N GLY A 152 -12.55 6.01 0.08
CA GLY A 152 -11.89 6.54 1.28
C GLY A 152 -11.11 7.84 1.04
N GLY A 153 -10.60 8.03 -0.17
CA GLY A 153 -9.82 9.18 -0.59
C GLY A 153 -8.33 9.10 -0.22
N LEU A 154 -7.54 9.94 -0.88
CA LEU A 154 -6.13 10.17 -0.58
C LEU A 154 -5.98 11.46 0.22
N SER A 155 -5.13 11.47 1.26
CA SER A 155 -4.93 12.67 2.07
C SER A 155 -3.48 12.82 2.53
N THR A 156 -2.98 14.05 2.54
CA THR A 156 -1.70 14.32 3.20
C THR A 156 -1.89 14.24 4.72
N CYS A 157 -0.98 13.58 5.43
CA CYS A 157 -0.98 13.61 6.90
C CYS A 157 0.43 13.75 7.47
N ASP A 158 0.53 14.58 8.50
CA ASP A 158 1.69 14.69 9.37
C ASP A 158 1.31 14.19 10.76
N VAL A 159 1.92 13.10 11.22
CA VAL A 159 1.68 12.53 12.56
C VAL A 159 1.98 13.50 13.69
N ASN A 160 2.88 14.45 13.45
CA ASN A 160 3.30 15.42 14.45
C ASN A 160 2.41 16.66 14.41
N ASN A 161 1.52 16.78 13.42
CA ASN A 161 0.56 17.85 13.37
C ASN A 161 -0.66 17.48 14.22
N PRO A 162 -0.90 18.16 15.37
CA PRO A 162 -2.06 17.89 16.21
C PRO A 162 -3.39 18.19 15.50
N ASN A 163 -3.34 18.90 14.37
CA ASN A 163 -4.49 19.19 13.53
C ASN A 163 -4.57 18.30 12.28
N CYS A 164 -3.84 17.17 12.20
CA CYS A 164 -3.97 16.29 11.02
C CYS A 164 -5.44 15.82 10.88
N PRO A 165 -6.13 16.15 9.77
CA PRO A 165 -7.55 15.85 9.59
C PRO A 165 -7.85 14.34 9.71
N VAL A 166 -6.91 13.52 9.26
CA VAL A 166 -6.98 12.06 9.31
C VAL A 166 -6.97 11.53 10.75
N LEU A 167 -6.23 12.18 11.66
CA LEU A 167 -6.13 11.76 13.06
C LEU A 167 -7.29 12.28 13.93
N ASN A 168 -7.87 13.43 13.55
CA ASN A 168 -8.92 14.07 14.32
C ASN A 168 -10.35 13.68 13.91
N GLY A 169 -10.51 12.72 12.99
CA GLY A 169 -11.82 12.20 12.58
C GLY A 169 -12.71 13.23 11.87
N HIS A 170 -12.16 14.38 11.49
CA HIS A 170 -12.83 15.35 10.64
C HIS A 170 -12.72 14.88 9.20
N ALA A 171 -13.69 14.07 8.77
CA ALA A 171 -13.93 13.87 7.36
C ALA A 171 -14.54 15.17 6.81
N ASP A 172 -13.88 15.76 5.81
CA ASP A 172 -14.50 16.72 4.90
C ASP A 172 -15.71 16.10 4.20
#